data_AF-A0A315AIT0-F1
#
_entry.id   AF-A0A315AIT0-F1
#
_cell.length_a   1.000
_cell.length_b   1.000
_cell.length_c   1.000
_cell.angle_alpha   90.00
_cell.angle_beta   90.00
_cell.angle_gamma   90.00
#
_symmetry.space_group_name_H-M   'P 1'
#
loop_
_entity.id
_entity.type
_entity.pdbx_description
1 polymer ?
#
loop_
_entity_poly.entity_id
_entity_poly.type
_entity_poly.pdbx_seq_one_letter_code
_entity_poly.pdbx_strand_id
1 'polypeptide(L)'
;MAMLYEIDRCQGVFVDACIRDEAGRLLMLSVYGRDTAIKELLARMQLGAQHQDGLQELTLKPQVKELRPQKVFVGNAKDLDKLSGRLPKCVYGNLNHLWLYNPVILAPVKGADVAWVIEPVPSLPNGEPVSKAHQLQPELVDKIKARLWAAIGQLASIPLLPHWRDPVISAIEHSMLLRMGQRGHEDINPLLSEPVGDFVVLKVTLDQTHFAQIVTDLVRSGRLALNPVTHEPAMAPIEHKASVTTDTGAQPALPMALAM
;
A
#
# COMPACT_ATOMS: atom_id res chain seq x y z
N MET A 1 -2.00 10.70 16.63
CA MET A 1 -1.88 9.87 17.85
C MET A 1 -2.23 8.45 17.44
N ALA A 2 -1.37 7.47 17.74
CA ALA A 2 -1.65 6.08 17.41
C ALA A 2 -2.86 5.58 18.23
N MET A 3 -3.84 4.99 17.55
CA MET A 3 -5.05 4.47 18.18
C MET A 3 -4.78 3.09 18.79
N LEU A 4 -5.04 2.96 20.09
CA LEU A 4 -4.86 1.69 20.81
C LEU A 4 -6.20 1.00 21.03
N TYR A 5 -6.22 -0.30 20.79
CA TYR A 5 -7.35 -1.18 21.03
C TYR A 5 -7.01 -2.16 22.15
N GLU A 6 -8.01 -2.72 22.83
CA GLU A 6 -7.86 -3.82 23.77
C GLU A 6 -8.68 -5.03 23.29
N ILE A 7 -8.17 -6.24 23.48
CA ILE A 7 -8.89 -7.45 23.12
C ILE A 7 -9.94 -7.75 24.19
N ASP A 8 -11.22 -7.73 23.82
CA ASP A 8 -12.34 -7.84 24.76
C ASP A 8 -12.25 -9.05 25.71
N ARG A 9 -11.88 -10.21 25.17
CA ARG A 9 -11.80 -11.47 25.93
C ARG A 9 -10.44 -11.72 26.58
N CYS A 10 -9.47 -10.80 26.46
CA CYS A 10 -8.11 -10.95 26.99
C CYS A 10 -7.65 -9.64 27.66
N GLN A 11 -7.88 -9.53 28.96
CA GLN A 11 -7.59 -8.31 29.71
C GLN A 11 -6.09 -7.96 29.71
N GLY A 12 -5.79 -6.67 29.51
CA GLY A 12 -4.42 -6.18 29.51
C GLY A 12 -3.60 -6.62 28.29
N VAL A 13 -4.29 -6.98 27.20
CA VAL A 13 -3.69 -7.18 25.87
C VAL A 13 -4.16 -6.07 24.95
N PHE A 14 -3.22 -5.23 24.54
CA PHE A 14 -3.46 -4.07 23.70
C PHE A 14 -2.98 -4.31 22.28
N VAL A 15 -3.61 -3.66 21.30
CA VAL A 15 -3.34 -3.80 19.87
C VAL A 15 -3.20 -2.41 19.26
N ASP A 16 -2.10 -2.17 18.55
CA ASP A 16 -1.84 -0.93 17.79
C ASP A 16 -1.91 -1.14 16.27
N ALA A 17 -1.75 -2.39 15.80
CA ALA A 17 -1.88 -2.75 14.39
C ALA A 17 -2.57 -4.10 14.19
N CYS A 18 -3.47 -4.16 13.20
CA CYS A 18 -4.12 -5.39 12.76
C CYS A 18 -4.39 -5.32 11.25
N ILE A 19 -3.92 -6.32 10.51
CA ILE A 19 -4.18 -6.49 9.08
C ILE A 19 -4.96 -7.78 8.89
N ARG A 20 -5.98 -7.71 8.04
CA ARG A 20 -6.88 -8.81 7.72
C ARG A 20 -7.00 -8.97 6.21
N ASP A 21 -7.36 -10.18 5.79
CA ASP A 21 -7.73 -10.44 4.41
C ASP A 21 -9.16 -9.94 4.10
N GLU A 22 -9.60 -10.13 2.86
CA GLU A 22 -10.95 -9.76 2.41
C GLU A 22 -12.09 -10.44 3.21
N ALA A 23 -11.82 -11.61 3.78
CA ALA A 23 -12.75 -12.37 4.60
C ALA A 23 -12.66 -12.02 6.10
N GLY A 24 -11.81 -11.06 6.49
CA GLY A 24 -11.59 -10.65 7.87
C GLY A 24 -10.67 -11.58 8.67
N ARG A 25 -9.97 -12.51 8.01
CA ARG A 25 -9.02 -13.43 8.65
C ARG A 25 -7.71 -12.73 8.95
N LEU A 26 -7.09 -13.13 10.04
CA LEU A 26 -5.89 -12.52 10.57
C LEU A 26 -4.69 -12.75 9.63
N LEU A 27 -4.10 -11.66 9.15
CA LEU A 27 -2.83 -11.66 8.42
C LEU A 27 -1.67 -11.12 9.25
N MET A 28 -1.92 -10.09 10.08
CA MET A 28 -0.92 -9.54 10.97
C MET A 28 -1.59 -8.93 12.20
N LEU A 29 -1.05 -9.14 13.39
CA LEU A 29 -1.49 -8.54 14.64
C LEU A 29 -0.26 -8.13 15.44
N SER A 30 -0.21 -6.87 15.84
CA SER A 30 0.78 -6.34 16.77
C SER A 30 0.12 -6.17 18.12
N VAL A 31 0.60 -6.88 19.14
CA VAL A 31 0.02 -6.87 20.49
C VAL A 31 1.03 -6.58 21.58
N TYR A 32 0.59 -5.86 22.60
CA TYR A 32 1.35 -5.59 23.81
C TYR A 32 0.64 -6.15 25.02
N GLY A 33 1.38 -6.78 25.92
CA GLY A 33 0.82 -7.31 27.16
C GLY A 33 1.88 -7.92 28.06
N ARG A 34 1.49 -8.24 29.29
CA ARG A 34 2.36 -8.99 30.21
C ARG A 34 2.56 -10.42 29.69
N ASP A 35 3.69 -11.05 30.03
CA ASP A 35 4.03 -12.43 29.64
C ASP A 35 2.85 -13.40 29.81
N THR A 36 2.14 -13.31 30.92
CA THR A 36 1.00 -14.20 31.23
C THR A 36 -0.19 -13.95 30.30
N ALA A 37 -0.54 -12.69 30.05
CA ALA A 37 -1.66 -12.32 29.19
C ALA A 37 -1.41 -12.71 27.72
N ILE A 38 -0.17 -12.51 27.24
CA ILE A 38 0.23 -12.92 25.89
C ILE A 38 0.22 -14.45 25.75
N LYS A 39 0.72 -15.19 26.75
CA LYS A 39 0.69 -16.65 26.73
C LYS A 39 -0.74 -17.20 26.76
N GLU A 40 -1.62 -16.58 27.55
CA GLU A 40 -3.03 -16.95 27.59
C GLU A 40 -3.70 -16.72 26.23
N LEU A 41 -3.50 -15.55 25.61
CA LEU A 41 -4.02 -15.25 24.27
C LEU A 41 -3.61 -16.34 23.27
N LEU A 42 -2.31 -16.65 23.19
CA LEU A 42 -1.78 -17.65 22.27
C LEU A 42 -2.37 -19.04 22.51
N ALA A 43 -2.46 -19.46 23.78
CA ALA A 43 -3.04 -20.74 24.13
C ALA A 43 -4.49 -20.82 23.68
N ARG A 44 -5.29 -19.77 23.93
CA ARG A 44 -6.70 -19.75 23.56
C ARG A 44 -6.92 -19.68 22.05
N MET A 45 -6.08 -18.97 21.30
CA MET A 45 -6.07 -19.00 19.83
C MET A 45 -5.79 -20.42 19.32
N GLN A 46 -4.84 -21.13 19.93
CA GLN A 46 -4.49 -22.51 19.54
C GLN A 46 -5.61 -23.52 19.82
N LEU A 47 -6.38 -23.33 20.90
CA LEU A 47 -7.53 -24.18 21.24
C LEU A 47 -8.70 -23.99 20.27
N GLY A 48 -8.85 -22.80 19.67
CA GLY A 48 -9.82 -22.52 18.63
C GLY A 48 -11.28 -22.87 19.01
N ALA A 49 -12.02 -23.49 18.11
CA ALA A 49 -13.45 -23.83 18.30
C ALA A 49 -13.65 -25.10 19.12
N GLN A 50 -12.59 -25.88 19.34
CA GLN A 50 -12.67 -27.21 19.95
C GLN A 50 -12.85 -27.15 21.47
N HIS A 51 -12.65 -25.96 22.06
CA HIS A 51 -12.77 -25.75 23.50
C HIS A 51 -13.57 -24.49 23.80
N GLN A 52 -14.32 -24.52 24.91
CA GLN A 52 -15.15 -23.41 25.37
C GLN A 52 -14.36 -22.10 25.59
N ASP A 53 -13.11 -22.21 26.01
CA ASP A 53 -12.23 -21.07 26.27
C ASP A 53 -11.41 -20.63 25.05
N GLY A 54 -11.54 -21.31 23.92
CA GLY A 54 -10.79 -21.00 22.71
C GLY A 54 -11.28 -19.75 21.97
N LEU A 55 -10.36 -19.17 21.18
CA LEU A 55 -10.57 -17.92 20.45
C LEU A 55 -10.48 -18.19 18.94
N GLN A 56 -11.63 -18.24 18.27
CA GLN A 56 -11.73 -18.19 16.80
C GLN A 56 -11.93 -16.78 16.25
N GLU A 57 -12.45 -15.89 17.09
CA GLU A 57 -12.67 -14.48 16.79
C GLU A 57 -12.11 -13.65 17.94
N LEU A 58 -11.40 -12.57 17.58
CA LEU A 58 -10.99 -11.50 18.47
C LEU A 58 -11.87 -10.28 18.20
N THR A 59 -12.34 -9.63 19.26
CA THR A 59 -13.00 -8.34 19.18
C THR A 59 -12.05 -7.30 19.75
N LEU A 60 -11.55 -6.41 18.89
CA LEU A 60 -10.69 -5.29 19.28
C LEU A 60 -11.60 -4.12 19.66
N LYS A 61 -11.58 -3.74 20.94
CA LYS A 61 -12.33 -2.59 21.46
C LYS A 61 -11.43 -1.36 21.45
N PRO A 62 -11.80 -0.28 20.74
CA PRO A 62 -11.04 0.94 20.80
C PRO A 62 -11.12 1.56 22.20
N GLN A 63 -10.03 2.18 22.65
CA GLN A 63 -10.04 2.95 23.90
C GLN A 63 -10.84 4.26 23.77
N VAL A 64 -11.04 4.73 22.54
CA VAL A 64 -11.86 5.90 22.19
C VAL A 64 -13.29 5.43 21.88
N LYS A 65 -14.29 5.93 22.63
CA LYS A 65 -15.68 5.40 22.61
C LYS A 65 -16.43 5.65 21.30
N GLU A 66 -16.03 6.65 20.55
CA GLU A 66 -16.62 7.05 19.27
C GLU A 66 -16.22 6.10 18.13
N LEU A 67 -15.16 5.30 18.32
CA LEU A 67 -14.69 4.34 17.35
C LEU A 67 -15.44 3.00 17.49
N ARG A 68 -15.64 2.33 16.36
CA ARG A 68 -16.32 1.03 16.33
C ARG A 68 -15.37 -0.10 16.74
N PRO A 69 -15.85 -1.09 17.51
CA PRO A 69 -15.14 -2.36 17.69
C PRO A 69 -14.85 -3.08 16.37
N GLN A 70 -13.69 -3.70 16.29
CA GLN A 70 -13.19 -4.37 15.09
C GLN A 70 -13.17 -5.88 15.32
N LYS A 71 -13.75 -6.65 14.39
CA LYS A 71 -13.75 -8.12 14.45
C LYS A 71 -12.58 -8.69 13.67
N VAL A 72 -11.91 -9.71 14.20
CA VAL A 72 -10.77 -10.39 13.57
C VAL A 72 -11.00 -11.88 13.68
N PHE A 73 -11.04 -12.59 12.56
CA PHE A 73 -11.10 -14.05 12.57
C PHE A 73 -9.68 -14.62 12.66
N VAL A 74 -9.40 -15.45 13.65
CA VAL A 74 -8.07 -16.03 13.85
C VAL A 74 -7.72 -17.02 12.74
N GLY A 75 -8.71 -17.74 12.22
CA GLY A 75 -8.48 -18.82 11.26
C GLY A 75 -7.74 -19.99 11.92
N ASN A 76 -6.78 -20.58 11.22
CA ASN A 76 -5.94 -21.63 11.78
C ASN A 76 -4.68 -21.02 12.42
N ALA A 77 -4.59 -21.06 13.75
CA ALA A 77 -3.47 -20.49 14.49
C ALA A 77 -2.10 -21.12 14.11
N LYS A 78 -2.07 -22.32 13.51
CA LYS A 78 -0.84 -22.96 13.04
C LYS A 78 -0.24 -22.30 11.79
N ASP A 79 -1.04 -21.52 11.07
CA ASP A 79 -0.60 -20.80 9.87
C ASP A 79 0.06 -19.45 10.23
N LEU A 80 0.09 -19.09 11.52
CA LEU A 80 0.66 -17.86 12.03
C LEU A 80 2.05 -18.11 12.62
N ASP A 81 3.01 -17.33 12.17
CA ASP A 81 4.30 -17.18 12.82
C ASP A 81 4.27 -16.08 13.87
N LYS A 82 5.27 -16.12 14.75
CA LYS A 82 5.41 -15.18 15.86
C LYS A 82 6.79 -14.55 15.92
N LEU A 83 6.83 -13.26 16.19
CA LEU A 83 8.03 -12.53 16.57
C LEU A 83 7.74 -11.80 17.87
N SER A 84 8.56 -12.01 18.91
CA SER A 84 8.32 -11.41 20.22
C SER A 84 9.57 -10.73 20.77
N GLY A 85 9.39 -9.58 21.41
CA GLY A 85 10.45 -8.85 22.11
C GLY A 85 9.97 -8.33 23.46
N ARG A 86 10.86 -8.34 24.45
CA ARG A 86 10.62 -7.65 25.72
C ARG A 86 10.92 -6.17 25.56
N LEU A 87 10.00 -5.32 25.97
CA LEU A 87 10.30 -3.90 26.06
C LEU A 87 11.24 -3.64 27.24
N PRO A 88 12.13 -2.64 27.13
CA PRO A 88 12.90 -2.14 28.26
C PRO A 88 11.98 -1.76 29.41
N LYS A 89 12.51 -1.72 30.65
CA LYS A 89 11.74 -1.35 31.85
C LYS A 89 10.88 -0.12 31.58
N CYS A 90 9.57 -0.31 31.52
CA CYS A 90 8.59 0.74 31.34
C CYS A 90 7.75 0.89 32.62
N VAL A 91 7.00 1.98 32.72
CA VAL A 91 6.11 2.25 33.86
C VAL A 91 5.02 1.20 34.05
N TYR A 92 4.80 0.34 33.04
CA TYR A 92 3.83 -0.76 33.06
C TYR A 92 4.43 -2.12 33.46
N GLY A 93 5.71 -2.15 33.84
CA GLY A 93 6.42 -3.37 34.23
C GLY A 93 6.99 -4.16 33.05
N ASN A 94 7.05 -5.48 33.16
CA ASN A 94 7.55 -6.36 32.09
C ASN A 94 6.49 -6.50 30.99
N LEU A 95 6.59 -5.65 29.98
CA LEU A 95 5.72 -5.65 28.81
C LEU A 95 6.41 -6.39 27.65
N ASN A 96 5.68 -7.30 27.00
CA ASN A 96 6.11 -7.91 25.75
C ASN A 96 5.38 -7.26 24.59
N HIS A 97 6.11 -7.11 23.49
CA HIS A 97 5.56 -6.92 22.17
C HIS A 97 5.55 -8.26 21.45
N LEU A 98 4.41 -8.67 20.93
CA LEU A 98 4.25 -9.85 20.09
C LEU A 98 3.66 -9.43 18.75
N TRP A 99 4.31 -9.84 17.68
CA TRP A 99 3.78 -9.85 16.34
C TRP A 99 3.32 -11.26 16.02
N LEU A 100 2.06 -11.40 15.62
CA LEU A 100 1.54 -12.59 14.97
C LEU A 100 1.31 -12.26 13.52
N TYR A 101 1.75 -13.10 12.61
CA TYR A 101 1.57 -12.84 11.19
C TYR A 101 1.50 -14.12 10.38
N ASN A 102 0.74 -14.09 9.29
CA ASN A 102 0.72 -15.16 8.31
C ASN A 102 1.91 -14.95 7.34
N PRO A 103 2.83 -15.92 7.16
CA PRO A 103 4.01 -15.76 6.31
C PRO A 103 3.73 -15.36 4.86
N VAL A 104 2.50 -15.56 4.35
CA VAL A 104 2.08 -15.11 3.02
C VAL A 104 2.22 -13.60 2.80
N ILE A 105 2.31 -12.80 3.87
CA ILE A 105 2.51 -11.35 3.75
C ILE A 105 3.96 -10.94 3.50
N LEU A 106 4.92 -11.85 3.67
CA LEU A 106 6.35 -11.54 3.58
C LEU A 106 6.88 -11.58 2.15
N ALA A 107 6.35 -12.46 1.31
CA ALA A 107 6.82 -12.67 -0.05
C ALA A 107 5.69 -13.11 -0.99
N PRO A 108 5.80 -12.83 -2.30
CA PRO A 108 4.88 -13.35 -3.31
C PRO A 108 4.78 -14.88 -3.30
N VAL A 109 3.56 -15.40 -3.30
CA VAL A 109 3.25 -16.82 -3.33
C VAL A 109 2.98 -17.24 -4.77
N LYS A 110 4.02 -17.66 -5.50
CA LYS A 110 3.93 -18.00 -6.94
C LYS A 110 2.87 -19.06 -7.26
N GLY A 111 2.67 -20.06 -6.40
CA GLY A 111 1.67 -21.11 -6.65
C GLY A 111 0.22 -20.65 -6.53
N ALA A 112 -0.01 -19.51 -5.88
CA ALA A 112 -1.34 -18.91 -5.72
C ALA A 112 -1.48 -17.60 -6.52
N ASP A 113 -0.43 -17.17 -7.22
CA ASP A 113 -0.35 -15.88 -7.92
C ASP A 113 -0.70 -14.66 -7.05
N VAL A 114 -0.43 -14.75 -5.74
CA VAL A 114 -0.82 -13.71 -4.77
C VAL A 114 0.41 -13.05 -4.15
N ALA A 115 0.34 -11.73 -3.96
CA ALA A 115 1.30 -10.99 -3.14
C ALA A 115 0.61 -9.91 -2.32
N TRP A 116 1.16 -9.62 -1.15
CA TRP A 116 0.71 -8.53 -0.29
C TRP A 116 1.73 -7.40 -0.27
N VAL A 117 1.25 -6.17 -0.38
CA VAL A 117 2.05 -4.96 -0.23
C VAL A 117 1.49 -4.19 0.96
N ILE A 118 2.29 -4.10 2.02
CA ILE A 118 1.95 -3.41 3.25
C ILE A 118 2.96 -2.27 3.42
N GLU A 119 2.47 -1.03 3.41
CA GLU A 119 3.31 0.16 3.59
C GLU A 119 2.75 1.03 4.73
N PRO A 120 3.56 1.34 5.76
CA PRO A 120 3.15 2.30 6.78
C PRO A 120 2.98 3.69 6.16
N VAL A 121 1.97 4.39 6.64
CA VAL A 121 1.62 5.74 6.19
C VAL A 121 1.56 6.67 7.40
N PRO A 122 1.95 7.95 7.27
CA PRO A 122 1.88 8.87 8.39
C PRO A 122 0.42 9.09 8.81
N SER A 123 0.15 9.05 10.13
CA SER A 123 -1.18 9.31 10.67
C SER A 123 -1.64 10.70 10.25
N LEU A 124 -2.82 10.80 9.63
CA LEU A 124 -3.39 12.11 9.30
C LEU A 124 -3.80 12.85 10.59
N PRO A 125 -3.70 14.19 10.65
CA PRO A 125 -3.94 14.98 11.87
C PRO A 125 -5.29 14.76 12.57
N ASN A 126 -6.27 14.16 11.87
CA ASN A 126 -7.64 14.01 12.34
C ASN A 126 -8.07 12.55 12.58
N GLY A 127 -7.15 11.58 12.51
CA GLY A 127 -7.51 10.16 12.65
C GLY A 127 -8.41 9.63 11.52
N GLU A 128 -8.50 10.37 10.42
CA GLU A 128 -9.19 9.94 9.21
C GLU A 128 -8.46 8.73 8.60
N PRO A 129 -9.18 7.65 8.23
CA PRO A 129 -8.57 6.52 7.57
C PRO A 129 -7.92 6.97 6.27
N VAL A 130 -6.75 6.38 5.94
CA VAL A 130 -5.91 6.74 4.79
C VAL A 130 -6.53 6.36 3.43
N SER A 131 -7.85 6.19 3.40
CA SER A 131 -8.70 5.92 2.25
C SER A 131 -8.64 7.00 1.16
N LYS A 132 -8.07 8.18 1.45
CA LYS A 132 -7.92 9.28 0.47
C LYS A 132 -6.49 9.32 -0.10
N ALA A 133 -6.28 8.61 -1.21
CA ALA A 133 -5.01 8.61 -1.96
C ALA A 133 -4.49 10.02 -2.30
N HIS A 134 -5.38 11.00 -2.51
CA HIS A 134 -5.05 12.40 -2.80
C HIS A 134 -4.30 13.13 -1.67
N GLN A 135 -4.24 12.57 -0.46
CA GLN A 135 -3.55 13.16 0.68
C GLN A 135 -2.17 12.51 0.93
N LEU A 136 -1.81 11.48 0.16
CA LEU A 136 -0.51 10.83 0.28
C LEU A 136 0.56 11.66 -0.44
N GLN A 137 1.71 11.81 0.20
CA GLN A 137 2.86 12.49 -0.41
C GLN A 137 3.31 11.72 -1.67
N PRO A 138 3.72 12.42 -2.76
CA PRO A 138 4.13 11.77 -4.01
C PRO A 138 5.22 10.71 -3.83
N GLU A 139 6.18 10.93 -2.93
CA GLU A 139 7.26 9.97 -2.64
C GLU A 139 6.74 8.65 -2.06
N LEU A 140 5.74 8.72 -1.19
CA LEU A 140 5.11 7.54 -0.61
C LEU A 140 4.30 6.76 -1.66
N VAL A 141 3.62 7.47 -2.56
CA VAL A 141 2.93 6.85 -3.69
C VAL A 141 3.91 6.12 -4.60
N ASP A 142 5.05 6.74 -4.94
CA ASP A 142 6.08 6.09 -5.74
C ASP A 142 6.68 4.87 -5.03
N LYS A 143 6.92 4.96 -3.71
CA LYS A 143 7.39 3.83 -2.90
C LYS A 143 6.40 2.65 -2.94
N ILE A 144 5.11 2.92 -2.77
CA ILE A 144 4.06 1.89 -2.86
C ILE A 144 4.06 1.26 -4.26
N LYS A 145 4.09 2.08 -5.31
CA LYS A 145 4.17 1.60 -6.71
C LYS A 145 5.43 0.77 -6.97
N ALA A 146 6.58 1.16 -6.43
CA ALA A 146 7.83 0.42 -6.57
C ALA A 146 7.75 -0.97 -5.90
N ARG A 147 7.19 -1.05 -4.69
CA ARG A 147 6.96 -2.34 -4.00
C ARG A 147 5.94 -3.20 -4.74
N LEU A 148 4.86 -2.59 -5.23
CA LEU A 148 3.86 -3.26 -6.04
C LEU A 148 4.45 -3.81 -7.34
N TRP A 149 5.26 -3.02 -8.04
CA TRP A 149 5.96 -3.45 -9.25
C TRP A 149 6.90 -4.63 -9.00
N ALA A 150 7.67 -4.59 -7.92
CA ALA A 150 8.53 -5.69 -7.53
C ALA A 150 7.75 -6.98 -7.22
N ALA A 151 6.56 -6.87 -6.63
CA ALA A 151 5.67 -8.01 -6.41
C ALA A 151 5.11 -8.57 -7.72
N ILE A 152 4.61 -7.70 -8.61
CA ILE A 152 4.10 -8.09 -9.94
C ILE A 152 5.21 -8.78 -10.75
N GLY A 153 6.42 -8.22 -10.77
CA GLY A 153 7.56 -8.80 -11.50
C GLY A 153 7.98 -10.19 -10.98
N GLN A 154 7.73 -10.49 -9.70
CA GLN A 154 7.98 -11.83 -9.13
C GLN A 154 6.89 -12.84 -9.47
N LEU A 155 5.65 -12.37 -9.63
CA LEU A 155 4.48 -13.19 -9.95
C LEU A 155 4.32 -13.41 -11.46
N ALA A 156 4.67 -12.43 -12.29
CA ALA A 156 4.42 -12.46 -13.71
C ALA A 156 5.17 -13.61 -14.41
N SER A 157 4.44 -14.35 -15.25
CA SER A 157 5.04 -15.39 -16.12
C SER A 157 5.71 -14.83 -17.37
N ILE A 158 5.52 -13.54 -17.66
CA ILE A 158 6.08 -12.85 -18.81
C ILE A 158 7.11 -11.79 -18.37
N PRO A 159 8.18 -11.56 -19.16
CA PRO A 159 9.17 -10.56 -18.81
C PRO A 159 8.57 -9.15 -18.95
N LEU A 160 8.77 -8.33 -17.93
CA LEU A 160 8.29 -6.95 -17.87
C LEU A 160 9.47 -5.98 -17.88
N LEU A 161 9.37 -4.92 -18.69
CA LEU A 161 10.40 -3.87 -18.73
C LEU A 161 10.15 -2.82 -17.64
N PRO A 162 11.19 -2.23 -17.01
CA PRO A 162 11.02 -1.30 -15.90
C PRO A 162 10.10 -0.11 -16.19
N HIS A 163 10.15 0.45 -17.40
CA HIS A 163 9.30 1.59 -17.79
C HIS A 163 7.84 1.21 -18.07
N TRP A 164 7.50 -0.08 -18.10
CA TRP A 164 6.12 -0.55 -18.21
C TRP A 164 5.34 -0.44 -16.90
N ARG A 165 6.03 -0.10 -15.80
CA ARG A 165 5.47 -0.04 -14.44
C ARG A 165 4.13 0.67 -14.35
N ASP A 166 4.09 1.95 -14.73
CA ASP A 166 2.89 2.78 -14.54
C ASP A 166 1.71 2.36 -15.44
N PRO A 167 1.90 2.10 -16.75
CA PRO A 167 0.82 1.60 -17.60
C PRO A 167 0.25 0.24 -17.14
N VAL A 168 1.12 -0.68 -16.71
CA VAL A 168 0.69 -2.01 -16.24
C VAL A 168 -0.07 -1.90 -14.93
N ILE A 169 0.45 -1.19 -13.93
CA ILE A 169 -0.23 -0.99 -12.65
C ILE A 169 -1.61 -0.35 -12.86
N SER A 170 -1.70 0.66 -13.72
CA SER A 170 -2.97 1.32 -14.04
C SER A 170 -3.97 0.38 -14.73
N ALA A 171 -3.50 -0.54 -15.58
CA ALA A 171 -4.38 -1.46 -16.30
C ALA A 171 -4.95 -2.59 -15.41
N ILE A 172 -4.25 -2.98 -14.35
CA ILE A 172 -4.67 -4.06 -13.45
C ILE A 172 -5.43 -3.56 -12.21
N GLU A 173 -5.52 -2.24 -12.01
CA GLU A 173 -6.01 -1.59 -10.80
C GLU A 173 -7.42 -2.03 -10.39
N HIS A 174 -8.30 -2.30 -11.35
CA HIS A 174 -9.69 -2.66 -11.09
C HIS A 174 -9.97 -4.17 -11.13
N SER A 175 -9.05 -4.98 -11.64
CA SER A 175 -9.31 -6.41 -11.90
C SER A 175 -8.44 -7.36 -11.06
N MET A 176 -7.25 -6.92 -10.63
CA MET A 176 -6.27 -7.79 -9.97
C MET A 176 -5.68 -7.17 -8.70
N LEU A 177 -6.01 -5.91 -8.41
CA LEU A 177 -5.60 -5.21 -7.19
C LEU A 177 -6.79 -5.06 -6.24
N LEU A 178 -6.62 -5.57 -5.03
CA LEU A 178 -7.57 -5.35 -3.94
C LEU A 178 -6.92 -4.48 -2.88
N ARG A 179 -7.57 -3.36 -2.56
CA ARG A 179 -7.17 -2.50 -1.45
C ARG A 179 -8.04 -2.79 -0.24
N MET A 180 -7.39 -3.19 0.86
CA MET A 180 -8.12 -3.53 2.08
C MET A 180 -8.80 -2.29 2.68
N GLY A 181 -10.04 -2.45 3.14
CA GLY A 181 -10.87 -1.32 3.62
C GLY A 181 -11.50 -0.46 2.52
N GLN A 182 -11.26 -0.74 1.23
CA GLN A 182 -11.90 0.01 0.15
C GLN A 182 -13.40 -0.26 0.11
N ARG A 183 -14.21 0.80 -0.02
CA ARG A 183 -15.65 0.71 -0.19
C ARG A 183 -16.00 0.52 -1.66
N GLY A 184 -17.06 -0.26 -1.94
CA GLY A 184 -17.62 -0.40 -3.29
C GLY A 184 -16.97 -1.48 -4.15
N HIS A 185 -16.10 -2.33 -3.59
CA HIS A 185 -15.66 -3.57 -4.24
C HIS A 185 -16.54 -4.72 -3.76
N GLU A 186 -17.11 -5.52 -4.67
CA GLU A 186 -18.10 -6.56 -4.33
C GLU A 186 -17.52 -7.62 -3.37
N ASP A 187 -16.25 -7.97 -3.54
CA ASP A 187 -15.58 -9.01 -2.75
C ASP A 187 -15.05 -8.53 -1.38
N ILE A 188 -15.15 -7.24 -1.06
CA ILE A 188 -14.53 -6.68 0.15
C ILE A 188 -15.62 -6.16 1.09
N ASN A 189 -15.71 -6.75 2.27
CA ASN A 189 -16.41 -6.10 3.37
C ASN A 189 -15.45 -5.09 4.03
N PRO A 190 -15.63 -3.76 3.84
CA PRO A 190 -14.71 -2.78 4.38
C PRO A 190 -14.66 -2.84 5.91
N LEU A 191 -15.76 -3.22 6.57
CA LEU A 191 -15.82 -3.30 8.03
C LEU A 191 -15.01 -4.47 8.62
N LEU A 192 -14.67 -5.46 7.80
CA LEU A 192 -13.88 -6.63 8.22
C LEU A 192 -12.43 -6.54 7.74
N SER A 193 -12.17 -5.84 6.64
CA SER A 193 -10.85 -5.77 6.01
C SER A 193 -10.08 -4.48 6.29
N GLU A 194 -10.74 -3.40 6.76
CA GLU A 194 -10.07 -2.13 7.04
C GLU A 194 -8.90 -2.34 8.03
N PRO A 195 -7.66 -1.97 7.69
CA PRO A 195 -6.53 -2.13 8.60
C PRO A 195 -6.71 -1.32 9.88
N VAL A 196 -6.32 -1.90 11.02
CA VAL A 196 -6.09 -1.15 12.25
C VAL A 196 -4.64 -0.66 12.24
N GLY A 197 -4.46 0.62 12.49
CA GLY A 197 -3.17 1.30 12.39
C GLY A 197 -2.99 2.01 11.05
N ASP A 198 -1.93 2.78 10.93
CA ASP A 198 -1.71 3.64 9.77
C ASP A 198 -0.95 2.88 8.66
N PHE A 199 -1.69 2.07 7.89
CA PHE A 199 -1.14 1.28 6.78
C PHE A 199 -1.96 1.42 5.49
N VAL A 200 -1.27 1.35 4.35
CA VAL A 200 -1.87 0.94 3.09
C VAL A 200 -1.57 -0.53 2.88
N VAL A 201 -2.64 -1.31 2.66
CA VAL A 201 -2.56 -2.75 2.42
C VAL A 201 -3.21 -3.06 1.07
N LEU A 202 -2.40 -3.58 0.16
CA LEU A 202 -2.81 -4.03 -1.17
C LEU A 202 -2.56 -5.52 -1.29
N LYS A 203 -3.48 -6.23 -1.92
CA LYS A 203 -3.34 -7.61 -2.38
C LYS A 203 -3.34 -7.61 -3.90
N VAL A 204 -2.29 -8.15 -4.50
CA VAL A 204 -2.25 -8.51 -5.92
C VAL A 204 -2.71 -9.96 -6.03
N THR A 205 -3.64 -10.23 -6.95
CA THR A 205 -3.94 -11.59 -7.41
C THR A 205 -3.81 -11.60 -8.93
N LEU A 206 -2.70 -12.16 -9.43
CA LEU A 206 -2.31 -12.07 -10.83
C LEU A 206 -2.84 -13.27 -11.62
N ASP A 207 -4.08 -13.20 -12.11
CA ASP A 207 -4.56 -14.20 -13.08
C ASP A 207 -3.66 -14.14 -14.33
N GLN A 208 -2.81 -15.16 -14.48
CA GLN A 208 -1.78 -15.20 -15.52
C GLN A 208 -2.36 -15.09 -16.93
N THR A 209 -3.54 -15.69 -17.18
CA THR A 209 -4.18 -15.67 -18.49
C THR A 209 -4.69 -14.27 -18.81
N HIS A 210 -5.44 -13.69 -17.87
CA HIS A 210 -5.98 -12.35 -18.03
C HIS A 210 -4.86 -11.30 -18.05
N PHE A 211 -3.81 -11.48 -17.26
CA PHE A 211 -2.67 -10.57 -17.20
C PHE A 211 -1.89 -10.55 -18.51
N ALA A 212 -1.62 -11.73 -19.09
CA ALA A 212 -0.97 -11.82 -20.40
C ALA A 212 -1.79 -11.14 -21.50
N GLN A 213 -3.12 -11.26 -21.44
CA GLN A 213 -4.03 -10.57 -22.36
C GLN A 213 -3.94 -9.05 -22.20
N ILE A 214 -4.01 -8.52 -20.97
CA ILE A 214 -3.85 -7.09 -20.68
C ILE A 214 -2.54 -6.55 -21.25
N VAL A 215 -1.41 -7.23 -20.98
CA VAL A 215 -0.10 -6.80 -21.47
C VAL A 215 -0.05 -6.84 -23.00
N THR A 216 -0.63 -7.87 -23.62
CA THR A 216 -0.71 -7.97 -25.08
C THR A 216 -1.48 -6.81 -25.70
N ASP A 217 -2.62 -6.43 -25.11
CA ASP A 217 -3.45 -5.34 -25.61
C ASP A 217 -2.78 -3.97 -25.42
N LEU A 218 -2.05 -3.79 -24.32
CA LEU A 218 -1.24 -2.60 -24.10
C LEU A 218 -0.08 -2.47 -25.11
N VAL A 219 0.55 -3.58 -25.51
CA VAL A 219 1.56 -3.58 -26.58
C VAL A 219 0.92 -3.27 -27.94
N ARG A 220 -0.22 -3.90 -28.28
CA ARG A 220 -0.93 -3.67 -29.55
C ARG A 220 -1.42 -2.24 -29.70
N SER A 221 -1.84 -1.61 -28.60
CA SER A 221 -2.27 -0.22 -28.57
C SER A 221 -1.12 0.79 -28.55
N GLY A 222 0.14 0.33 -28.51
CA GLY A 222 1.33 1.19 -28.46
C GLY A 222 1.56 1.87 -27.11
N ARG A 223 0.80 1.52 -26.07
CA ARG A 223 1.02 2.02 -24.70
C ARG A 223 2.23 1.38 -24.02
N LEU A 224 2.61 0.18 -24.46
CA LEU A 224 3.87 -0.48 -24.10
C LEU A 224 4.74 -0.64 -25.35
N ALA A 225 5.98 -0.16 -25.26
CA ALA A 225 7.00 -0.29 -26.30
C ALA A 225 8.32 -0.78 -25.70
N LEU A 226 9.18 -1.39 -26.52
CA LEU A 226 10.49 -1.87 -26.06
C LEU A 226 11.40 -0.72 -25.60
N ASN A 227 11.33 0.40 -26.31
CA ASN A 227 12.01 1.63 -25.92
C ASN A 227 11.04 2.52 -25.14
N PRO A 228 11.52 3.30 -24.16
CA PRO A 228 10.69 4.32 -23.54
C PRO A 228 10.18 5.28 -24.61
N VAL A 229 8.88 5.57 -24.59
CA VAL A 229 8.29 6.55 -25.49
C VAL A 229 8.76 7.93 -25.04
N THR A 230 9.83 8.42 -25.64
CA THR A 230 10.25 9.81 -25.47
C THR A 230 9.19 10.67 -26.15
N HIS A 231 8.36 11.36 -25.37
CA HIS A 231 7.60 12.48 -25.92
C HIS A 231 8.62 13.57 -26.28
N GLU A 232 9.08 13.59 -27.54
CA GLU A 232 9.67 14.81 -28.09
C GLU A 232 8.60 15.90 -28.01
N PRO A 233 8.87 17.04 -27.33
CA PRO A 233 7.96 18.16 -27.41
C PRO A 233 7.88 18.58 -28.87
N ALA A 234 6.66 18.65 -29.40
CA ALA A 234 6.39 19.08 -30.77
C ALA A 234 7.18 20.36 -31.06
N MET A 235 8.19 20.23 -31.91
CA MET A 235 9.01 21.33 -32.37
C MET A 235 8.08 22.28 -33.13
N ALA A 236 7.83 23.46 -32.56
CA ALA A 236 7.03 24.50 -33.20
C ALA A 236 7.61 24.81 -34.60
N PRO A 237 6.76 25.00 -35.63
CA PRO A 237 7.26 25.27 -36.96
C PRO A 237 8.00 26.61 -36.97
N ILE A 238 9.27 26.56 -37.42
CA ILE A 238 10.10 27.73 -37.66
C ILE A 238 9.47 28.50 -38.85
N GLU A 239 8.83 29.64 -38.57
CA GLU A 239 8.40 30.57 -39.61
C GLU A 239 9.63 31.14 -40.34
N HIS A 240 9.83 30.72 -41.59
CA HIS A 240 10.73 31.38 -42.52
C HIS A 240 10.15 32.77 -42.86
N LYS A 241 10.67 33.81 -42.22
CA LYS A 241 10.40 35.19 -42.61
C LYS A 241 11.16 35.50 -43.90
N ALA A 242 10.48 35.37 -45.03
CA ALA A 242 10.97 35.82 -46.33
C ALA A 242 11.13 37.34 -46.33
N SER A 243 12.32 37.79 -46.73
CA SER A 243 12.70 39.18 -46.89
C SER A 243 12.05 39.78 -48.15
N VAL A 244 11.49 40.98 -48.05
CA VAL A 244 11.23 41.86 -49.20
C VAL A 244 11.85 43.22 -48.92
N THR A 245 12.68 43.62 -49.86
CA THR A 245 13.55 44.80 -49.92
C THR A 245 12.87 45.92 -50.70
N THR A 246 12.95 47.17 -50.23
CA THR A 246 13.01 48.44 -51.01
C THR A 246 13.45 49.52 -50.02
N ASP A 247 14.73 49.90 -49.96
CA ASP A 247 15.43 50.90 -50.78
C ASP A 247 14.76 52.29 -50.80
N THR A 248 15.42 53.31 -50.22
CA THR A 248 15.82 54.58 -50.87
C THR A 248 16.52 55.45 -49.82
N GLY A 249 17.72 55.94 -50.15
CA GLY A 249 18.70 56.51 -49.22
C GLY A 249 18.62 58.01 -48.90
N ALA A 250 19.56 58.43 -48.05
CA ALA A 250 20.31 59.69 -48.10
C ALA A 250 21.26 59.77 -46.89
N GLN A 251 22.57 59.80 -47.16
CA GLN A 251 23.64 60.29 -46.30
C GLN A 251 23.92 61.78 -46.71
N PRO A 252 24.85 62.55 -46.11
CA PRO A 252 25.66 62.36 -44.89
C PRO A 252 25.80 63.65 -44.02
N ALA A 253 26.45 63.59 -42.84
CA ALA A 253 27.43 64.59 -42.36
C ALA A 253 28.01 64.25 -40.96
N LEU A 254 29.34 64.22 -40.90
CA LEU A 254 30.29 64.19 -39.75
C LEU A 254 30.50 65.63 -39.17
N PRO A 255 31.43 65.92 -38.23
CA PRO A 255 32.01 65.22 -37.06
C PRO A 255 32.17 66.13 -35.78
N MET A 256 32.93 65.65 -34.78
CA MET A 256 33.64 66.38 -33.69
C MET A 256 32.79 66.93 -32.52
N ALA A 257 33.29 67.16 -31.30
CA ALA A 257 34.40 66.68 -30.47
C ALA A 257 34.23 67.37 -29.09
N LEU A 258 34.60 66.68 -28.02
CA LEU A 258 35.20 67.14 -26.75
C LEU A 258 34.86 68.53 -26.12
N ALA A 259 34.62 68.46 -24.79
CA ALA A 259 35.12 69.33 -23.70
C ALA A 259 34.14 70.26 -22.95
N MET A 260 34.30 70.18 -21.62
CA MET A 260 33.74 70.92 -20.47
C MET A 260 32.36 70.52 -19.96
#